data_AF-A0A090X1V3-F1
#
_entry.id   AF-A0A090X1V3-F1
#
_cell.length_a   1.000
_cell.length_b   1.000
_cell.length_c   1.000
_cell.angle_alpha   90.00
_cell.angle_beta   90.00
_cell.angle_gamma   90.00
#
_symmetry.space_group_name_H-M   'P 1'
#
loop_
_entity.id
_entity.type
_entity.pdbx_description
1 polymer ?
#
loop_
_entity_poly.entity_id
_entity_poly.type
_entity_poly.pdbx_seq_one_letter_code
_entity_poly.pdbx_strand_id
1 'polypeptide(L)'
;MKKTFLIIFIFILNHFLSAQNTSTHESFEENIPKGISATGGNLELDSKRIKDGNYSLKWNWVSNDTLVFKTSIGYHPQRPPLTLPVMIKNN
;
A
#
# COMPACT_ATOMS: atom_id res chain seq x y z
N MET A 1 -37.31 -17.82 20.66
CA MET A 1 -36.06 -18.20 19.95
C MET A 1 -35.84 -17.43 18.64
N LYS A 2 -36.19 -16.13 18.55
CA LYS A 2 -36.01 -15.32 17.32
C LYS A 2 -35.04 -14.14 17.47
N LYS A 3 -34.69 -13.77 18.71
CA LYS A 3 -33.84 -12.60 19.01
C LYS A 3 -32.33 -12.90 18.96
N THR A 4 -31.93 -14.17 19.06
CA THR A 4 -30.53 -14.61 18.95
C THR A 4 -29.98 -14.54 17.52
N PHE A 5 -30.84 -14.75 16.51
CA PHE A 5 -30.45 -14.60 15.09
C PHE A 5 -30.09 -13.16 14.72
N LEU A 6 -30.74 -12.17 15.35
CA LEU A 6 -30.48 -10.75 15.08
C LEU A 6 -29.08 -10.30 15.53
N ILE A 7 -28.59 -10.85 16.65
CA ILE A 7 -27.27 -10.48 17.21
C ILE A 7 -26.15 -11.04 16.35
N ILE A 8 -26.30 -12.27 15.84
CA ILE A 8 -25.31 -12.90 14.95
C ILE A 8 -25.22 -12.13 13.63
N PHE A 9 -26.35 -11.65 13.10
CA PHE A 9 -26.38 -10.87 11.86
C PHE A 9 -25.65 -9.52 11.98
N ILE A 10 -25.74 -8.86 13.15
CA ILE A 10 -25.02 -7.59 13.41
C ILE A 10 -23.51 -7.82 13.50
N PHE A 11 -23.05 -8.94 14.06
CA PHE A 11 -21.62 -9.27 14.12
C PHE A 11 -21.01 -9.55 12.74
N ILE A 12 -21.77 -10.17 11.82
CA ILE A 12 -21.28 -10.48 10.47
C ILE A 12 -21.18 -9.21 9.60
N LEU A 13 -22.04 -8.21 9.84
CA LEU A 13 -22.05 -6.96 9.05
C LEU A 13 -20.85 -6.05 9.36
N ASN A 14 -20.30 -6.11 10.57
CA ASN A 14 -19.15 -5.28 10.96
C ASN A 14 -17.82 -5.70 10.31
N HIS A 15 -17.72 -6.90 9.73
CA HIS A 15 -16.48 -7.36 9.11
C HIS A 15 -16.28 -6.89 7.66
N PHE A 16 -17.26 -6.24 7.02
CA PHE A 16 -17.19 -5.87 5.61
C PHE A 16 -16.79 -4.41 5.32
N LEU A 17 -16.61 -3.56 6.33
CA LEU A 17 -16.12 -2.20 6.13
C LEU A 17 -14.59 -2.12 6.28
N SER A 18 -13.85 -2.84 5.44
CA SER A 18 -12.50 -2.44 5.12
C SER A 18 -12.61 -1.32 4.08
N ALA A 19 -12.62 -0.07 4.54
CA ALA A 19 -12.46 1.07 3.64
C ALA A 19 -11.18 0.85 2.83
N GLN A 20 -11.30 0.73 1.51
CA GLN A 20 -10.13 0.70 0.63
C GLN A 20 -9.44 2.06 0.74
N ASN A 21 -8.49 2.11 1.65
CA ASN A 21 -7.55 3.20 1.74
C ASN A 21 -6.76 3.14 0.43
N THR A 22 -7.00 4.08 -0.49
CA THR A 22 -6.16 4.29 -1.67
C THR A 22 -4.83 4.89 -1.21
N SER A 23 -4.12 4.13 -0.38
CA SER A 23 -2.76 4.40 0.01
C SER A 23 -1.89 4.08 -1.20
N THR A 24 -1.18 5.08 -1.71
CA THR A 24 -0.08 4.86 -2.67
C THR A 24 1.11 4.15 -2.03
N HIS A 25 1.05 3.90 -0.72
CA HIS A 25 2.10 3.26 0.07
C HIS A 25 1.73 1.81 0.36
N GLU A 26 2.61 0.90 -0.06
CA GLU A 26 2.52 -0.53 0.20
C GLU A 26 3.50 -0.93 1.32
N SER A 27 2.99 -1.46 2.42
CA SER A 27 3.77 -1.85 3.60
C SER A 27 3.92 -3.36 3.76
N PHE A 28 3.22 -4.19 2.99
CA PHE A 28 3.31 -5.66 3.02
C PHE A 28 2.92 -6.34 4.34
N GLU A 29 2.20 -5.65 5.23
CA GLU A 29 1.74 -6.21 6.52
C GLU A 29 0.63 -7.25 6.36
N GLU A 30 -0.22 -7.06 5.34
CA GLU A 30 -1.40 -7.90 5.16
C GLU A 30 -1.14 -9.13 4.32
N ASN A 31 -0.19 -9.09 3.37
CA ASN A 31 0.34 -10.15 2.49
C ASN A 31 1.05 -9.50 1.28
N ILE A 32 1.55 -10.31 0.33
CA ILE A 32 1.96 -9.81 -0.99
C ILE A 32 0.70 -9.53 -1.84
N PRO A 33 0.46 -8.29 -2.31
CA PRO A 33 -0.69 -7.93 -3.12
C PRO A 33 -0.75 -8.71 -4.44
N LYS A 34 -1.97 -9.05 -4.89
CA LYS A 34 -2.21 -9.74 -6.18
C LYS A 34 -1.72 -8.94 -7.41
N GLY A 35 -1.59 -7.62 -7.27
CA GLY A 35 -1.05 -6.76 -8.31
C GLY A 35 0.46 -6.86 -8.47
N ILE A 36 1.17 -7.54 -7.57
CA ILE A 36 2.62 -7.70 -7.60
C ILE A 36 2.96 -9.11 -8.06
N SER A 37 3.81 -9.21 -9.07
CA SER A 37 4.25 -10.48 -9.65
C SER A 37 5.68 -10.38 -10.13
N ALA A 38 6.40 -11.49 -10.17
CA ALA A 38 7.72 -11.56 -10.78
C ALA A 38 7.72 -12.54 -11.95
N THR A 39 8.52 -12.28 -12.99
CA THR A 39 8.67 -13.20 -14.13
C THR A 39 9.45 -14.46 -13.76
N GLY A 40 10.28 -14.37 -12.72
CA GLY A 40 11.06 -15.45 -12.14
C GLY A 40 11.47 -15.11 -10.71
N GLY A 41 12.24 -16.02 -10.11
CA GLY A 41 12.60 -15.94 -8.70
C GLY A 41 11.41 -16.22 -7.77
N ASN A 42 11.63 -16.07 -6.46
CA ASN A 42 10.58 -16.20 -5.45
C ASN A 42 10.29 -14.88 -4.74
N LEU A 43 9.00 -14.62 -4.49
CA LEU A 43 8.54 -13.51 -3.68
C LEU A 43 8.12 -14.02 -2.31
N GLU A 44 8.69 -13.43 -1.27
CA GLU A 44 8.47 -13.81 0.12
C GLU A 44 8.27 -12.56 0.97
N LEU A 45 7.59 -12.71 2.11
CA LEU A 45 7.64 -11.72 3.16
C LEU A 45 8.86 -11.96 4.04
N ASP A 46 9.60 -10.91 4.36
CA ASP A 46 10.73 -10.94 5.28
C ASP A 46 10.55 -9.94 6.41
N SER A 47 10.88 -10.37 7.64
CA SER A 47 10.80 -9.57 8.86
C SER A 47 12.18 -9.15 9.40
N LYS A 48 13.26 -9.44 8.68
CA LYS A 48 14.61 -9.08 9.13
C LYS A 48 15.03 -7.68 8.70
N ARG A 49 14.57 -7.21 7.54
CA ARG A 49 14.93 -5.90 6.97
C ARG A 49 13.68 -5.10 6.62
N ILE A 50 13.26 -4.24 7.53
CA ILE A 50 11.98 -3.53 7.45
C ILE A 50 12.24 -2.02 7.47
N LYS A 51 11.43 -1.27 6.70
CA LYS A 51 11.40 0.19 6.73
C LYS A 51 10.18 0.73 7.49
N ASP A 52 9.03 0.09 7.28
CA ASP A 52 7.75 0.44 7.89
C ASP A 52 7.00 -0.85 8.24
N GLY A 53 6.34 -0.90 9.38
CA GLY A 53 5.66 -2.10 9.88
C GLY A 53 6.60 -3.19 10.42
N ASN A 54 6.26 -4.45 10.17
CA ASN A 54 6.92 -5.67 10.62
C ASN A 54 7.40 -6.57 9.48
N TYR A 55 6.94 -6.33 8.25
CA TYR A 55 7.26 -7.12 7.08
C TYR A 55 7.76 -6.24 5.94
N SER A 56 8.40 -6.90 4.98
CA SER A 56 8.89 -6.30 3.75
C SER A 56 8.81 -7.31 2.63
N LEU A 57 8.76 -6.83 1.39
CA LEU A 57 8.87 -7.69 0.23
C LEU A 57 10.33 -8.11 0.01
N LYS A 58 10.59 -9.41 0.10
CA LYS A 58 11.86 -10.02 -0.31
C LYS A 58 11.69 -10.67 -1.68
N TRP A 59 12.55 -10.28 -2.61
CA TRP A 59 12.60 -10.86 -3.94
C TRP A 59 13.93 -11.60 -4.14
N ASN A 60 13.85 -12.92 -4.20
CA ASN A 60 14.98 -13.80 -4.53
C ASN A 60 15.07 -13.91 -6.06
N TRP A 61 15.62 -12.88 -6.72
CA TRP A 61 15.69 -12.77 -8.17
C TRP A 61 16.82 -13.61 -8.79
N VAL A 62 16.65 -14.02 -10.04
CA VAL A 62 17.72 -14.49 -10.93
C VAL A 62 17.91 -13.53 -12.11
N SER A 63 19.03 -13.65 -12.82
CA SER A 63 19.37 -12.76 -13.93
C SER A 63 18.24 -12.67 -14.97
N ASN A 64 17.95 -11.44 -15.40
CA ASN A 64 16.87 -11.08 -16.33
C ASN A 64 15.44 -11.21 -15.79
N ASP A 65 15.25 -11.42 -14.49
CA ASP A 65 13.91 -11.34 -13.90
C ASP A 65 13.40 -9.90 -13.81
N THR A 66 12.08 -9.76 -13.87
CA THR A 66 11.38 -8.49 -13.72
C THR A 66 10.34 -8.60 -12.62
N LEU A 67 10.35 -7.64 -11.70
CA LEU A 67 9.28 -7.43 -10.73
C LEU A 67 8.28 -6.42 -11.30
N VAL A 68 7.01 -6.83 -11.41
CA VAL A 68 5.94 -6.09 -12.06
C VAL A 68 4.88 -5.71 -11.04
N PHE A 69 4.55 -4.42 -11.01
CA PHE A 69 3.48 -3.85 -10.21
C PHE A 69 2.33 -3.44 -11.13
N LYS A 70 1.28 -4.27 -11.22
CA LYS A 70 0.01 -3.98 -11.89
C LYS A 70 -0.96 -3.33 -10.90
N THR A 71 -0.59 -2.15 -10.42
CA THR A 71 -1.44 -1.31 -9.59
C THR A 71 -1.45 0.11 -10.14
N SER A 72 -2.52 0.84 -9.89
CA SER A 72 -2.59 2.26 -10.25
C SER A 72 -1.54 3.01 -9.44
N ILE A 73 -0.58 3.63 -10.13
CA ILE A 73 0.40 4.49 -9.48
C ILE A 73 -0.36 5.76 -9.07
N GLY A 74 -0.59 5.94 -7.77
CA GLY A 74 -1.19 7.15 -7.24
C GLY A 74 -0.35 8.38 -7.57
N TYR A 75 -1.01 9.52 -7.80
CA TYR A 75 -0.31 10.78 -8.06
C TYR A 75 0.06 11.46 -6.73
N HIS A 76 1.35 11.74 -6.54
CA HIS A 76 1.81 12.65 -5.49
C HIS A 76 2.16 14.00 -6.13
N PRO A 77 1.38 15.07 -5.90
CA PRO A 77 1.76 16.39 -6.34
C PRO A 77 3.11 16.75 -5.69
N GLN A 78 4.10 17.08 -6.52
CA GLN A 78 5.33 17.67 -6.02
C GLN A 78 4.97 18.97 -5.31
N ARG A 79 5.53 19.21 -4.11
CA ARG A 79 5.38 20.50 -3.46
C ARG A 79 5.91 21.57 -4.43
N PRO A 80 5.12 22.60 -4.77
CA PRO A 80 5.65 23.69 -5.57
C PRO A 80 6.87 24.29 -4.85
N PRO A 81 7.90 24.72 -5.60
CA PRO A 81 9.03 25.40 -4.97
C PRO A 81 8.50 26.60 -4.19
N LEU A 82 9.08 26.85 -3.00
CA LEU A 82 8.78 28.04 -2.22
C LEU A 82 9.01 29.26 -3.12
N THR A 83 7.93 29.89 -3.57
CA THR A 83 8.02 31.19 -4.24
C THR A 83 8.52 32.16 -3.18
N LEU A 84 9.80 32.52 -3.25
CA LEU A 84 10.33 33.64 -2.47
C LEU A 84 9.47 34.87 -2.81
N PRO A 85 9.03 35.66 -1.82
CA PRO A 85 8.24 36.86 -2.09
C PRO A 85 9.05 37.77 -3.02
N VAL A 86 8.47 38.11 -4.16
CA VAL A 86 9.02 39.09 -5.09
C VAL A 86 9.08 40.42 -4.34
N MET A 87 10.28 40.79 -3.91
CA MET A 87 10.54 42.13 -3.38
C MET A 87 10.46 43.09 -4.57
N ILE A 88 9.28 43.66 -4.81
CA ILE A 88 9.10 44.75 -5.75
C ILE A 88 9.90 45.94 -5.20
N LYS A 89 11.08 46.20 -5.78
CA LYS A 89 11.75 47.48 -5.60
C LYS A 89 11.00 48.50 -6.44
N ASN A 90 10.22 49.34 -5.77
CA ASN A 90 9.70 50.56 -6.37
C ASN A 90 10.89 51.52 -6.55
N ASN A 91 11.12 51.91 -7.81
CA ASN A 91 12.13 52.87 -8.22
C ASN A 91 11.54 54.28 -8.21
#